data_AF-A0A2S9RRH0-F1
#
_entry.id   AF-A0A2S9RRH0-F1
#
_cell.length_a   1.000
_cell.length_b   1.000
_cell.length_c   1.000
_cell.angle_alpha   90.00
_cell.angle_beta   90.00
_cell.angle_gamma   90.00
#
_symmetry.space_group_name_H-M   'P 1'
#
loop_
_entity.id
_entity.type
_entity.pdbx_description
1 polymer ?
#
loop_
_entity_poly.entity_id
_entity_poly.type
_entity_poly.pdbx_seq_one_letter_code
_entity_poly.pdbx_strand_id
1 'polypeptide(L)'
;MTKQNEKIINSSVKMLIISEDESGQRIDNYLLAKLKGVPKSLIYRIVRKGEVRVNKGRIKPEYKLQTGDVVRIPPVRVAEKNDASISKNLNKVAALENQILFEDDCLIVLNKPSGIAVHGGSGLNFGVIEALRALRPEARFLELVHRLDRDTSGILLIAKKRSALRNLHEQLRVKTVQKDYLALVRGQWQSHIKVIQAPLLKNELSSGERIVRVSEQGKPSETRFSIEERYTNATLVKASPVTGRTHQIRVHTQYAGHPIALDDKYGDKDFDKQMNELGLNRLFLHAFSIRFEHPKNGETLRFNAPLDHQMKAILQKLRESK
;
A
#
# COMPACT_ATOMS: atom_id res chain seq x y z
N MET A 1 17.22 -27.63 -24.28
CA MET A 1 17.05 -27.76 -22.81
C MET A 1 18.05 -26.84 -22.12
N THR A 2 17.65 -25.60 -21.86
CA THR A 2 18.49 -24.62 -21.17
C THR A 2 18.43 -24.89 -19.66
N LYS A 3 19.54 -25.36 -19.07
CA LYS A 3 19.68 -25.47 -17.61
C LYS A 3 19.59 -24.05 -17.04
N GLN A 4 18.48 -23.73 -16.37
CA GLN A 4 18.41 -22.54 -15.53
C GLN A 4 19.36 -22.74 -14.35
N ASN A 5 20.31 -21.82 -14.17
CA ASN A 5 21.17 -21.83 -12.99
C ASN A 5 20.31 -21.58 -11.74
N GLU A 6 20.27 -22.56 -10.85
CA GLU A 6 19.57 -22.47 -9.58
C GLU A 6 20.50 -21.90 -8.51
N LYS A 7 20.13 -20.78 -7.89
CA LYS A 7 20.80 -20.26 -6.70
C LYS A 7 20.35 -21.03 -5.47
N ILE A 8 21.29 -21.65 -4.78
CA ILE A 8 21.03 -22.38 -3.53
C ILE A 8 20.97 -21.36 -2.39
N ILE A 9 19.78 -21.14 -1.81
CA ILE A 9 19.60 -20.23 -0.66
C ILE A 9 19.81 -20.99 0.65
N ASN A 10 19.40 -22.25 0.71
CA ASN A 10 19.67 -23.14 1.82
C ASN A 10 19.99 -24.53 1.28
N SER A 11 21.22 -25.01 1.50
CA SER A 11 21.73 -26.26 0.93
C SER A 11 21.31 -27.51 1.71
N SER A 12 21.03 -27.38 3.00
CA SER A 12 20.74 -28.49 3.90
C SER A 12 19.58 -28.20 4.85
N VAL A 13 19.09 -29.25 5.50
CA VAL A 13 18.08 -29.15 6.55
C VAL A 13 18.67 -28.39 7.74
N LYS A 14 17.97 -27.36 8.22
CA LYS A 14 18.34 -26.63 9.44
C LYS A 14 17.32 -26.87 10.54
N MET A 15 17.81 -26.99 11.77
CA MET A 15 17.01 -27.01 12.99
C MET A 15 17.41 -25.76 13.78
N LEU A 16 16.50 -24.80 13.90
CA LEU A 16 16.76 -23.53 14.59
C LEU A 16 15.92 -23.46 15.86
N ILE A 17 16.55 -23.13 16.98
CA ILE A 17 15.87 -22.89 18.25
C ILE A 17 15.51 -21.41 18.31
N ILE A 18 14.25 -21.11 18.61
CA ILE A 18 13.74 -19.74 18.70
C ILE A 18 14.20 -19.08 19.99
N SER A 19 14.85 -17.92 19.87
CA SER A 19 15.21 -17.08 21.00
C SER A 19 14.05 -16.21 21.49
N GLU A 20 14.22 -15.54 22.64
CA GLU A 20 13.22 -14.60 23.16
C GLU A 20 12.88 -13.48 22.17
N ASP A 21 13.87 -12.96 21.44
CA ASP A 21 13.70 -11.90 20.44
C ASP A 21 12.88 -12.32 19.21
N GLU A 22 12.83 -13.62 18.94
CA GLU A 22 12.12 -14.23 17.82
C GLU A 22 10.72 -14.72 18.23
N SER A 23 10.45 -14.77 19.54
CA SER A 23 9.18 -15.16 20.12
C SER A 23 8.04 -14.21 19.73
N GLY A 24 6.85 -14.76 19.54
CA GLY A 24 5.66 -14.06 19.08
C GLY A 24 5.64 -13.72 17.58
N GLN A 25 6.74 -13.91 16.86
CA GLN A 25 6.78 -13.73 15.41
C GLN A 25 6.00 -14.85 14.71
N ARG A 26 5.23 -14.51 13.67
CA ARG A 26 4.63 -15.52 12.79
C ARG A 26 5.71 -16.27 12.03
N ILE A 27 5.56 -17.59 11.90
CA ILE A 27 6.49 -18.47 11.18
C ILE A 27 6.74 -17.99 9.75
N ASP A 28 5.73 -17.51 9.02
CA ASP A 28 5.90 -17.05 7.65
C ASP A 28 6.83 -15.84 7.56
N ASN A 29 6.68 -14.89 8.47
CA ASN A 29 7.56 -13.73 8.60
C ASN A 29 8.97 -14.12 9.06
N TYR A 30 9.08 -15.07 9.99
CA TYR A 30 10.36 -15.59 10.44
C TYR A 30 11.14 -16.26 9.29
N LEU A 31 10.47 -17.12 8.51
CA LEU A 31 11.07 -17.77 7.34
C LEU A 31 11.47 -16.77 6.26
N LEU A 32 10.66 -15.74 6.00
CA LEU A 32 11.02 -14.68 5.05
C LEU A 32 12.29 -13.92 5.48
N ALA A 33 12.47 -13.71 6.80
CA ALA A 33 13.66 -13.06 7.32
C ALA A 33 14.91 -13.98 7.24
N LYS A 34 14.77 -15.27 7.54
CA LYS A 34 15.88 -16.24 7.51
C LYS A 34 16.26 -16.69 6.09
N LEU A 35 15.28 -16.87 5.20
CA LEU A 35 15.46 -17.32 3.83
C LEU A 35 15.42 -16.13 2.85
N LYS A 36 16.40 -15.23 2.99
CA LYS A 36 16.49 -14.03 2.15
C LYS A 36 16.53 -14.41 0.67
N GLY A 37 15.69 -13.75 -0.14
CA GLY A 37 15.59 -13.99 -1.58
C GLY A 37 14.60 -15.09 -1.98
N VAL A 38 14.01 -15.83 -1.04
CA VAL A 38 12.97 -16.82 -1.34
C VAL A 38 11.61 -16.14 -1.55
N PRO A 39 10.91 -16.37 -2.68
CA PRO A 39 9.59 -15.80 -2.91
C PRO A 39 8.57 -16.22 -1.86
N LYS A 40 7.67 -15.30 -1.45
CA LYS A 40 6.62 -15.57 -0.46
C LYS A 40 5.73 -16.76 -0.86
N SER A 41 5.45 -16.93 -2.15
CA SER A 41 4.69 -18.08 -2.67
C SER A 41 5.39 -19.41 -2.41
N LEU A 42 6.73 -19.45 -2.50
CA LEU A 42 7.53 -20.64 -2.18
C LEU A 42 7.54 -20.89 -0.66
N ILE A 43 7.66 -19.87 0.18
CA ILE A 43 7.51 -20.00 1.64
C ILE A 43 6.16 -20.61 2.01
N TYR A 44 5.07 -20.07 1.48
CA TYR A 44 3.72 -20.59 1.76
C TYR A 44 3.55 -22.02 1.25
N ARG A 45 4.18 -22.37 0.13
CA ARG A 45 4.18 -23.73 -0.42
C ARG A 45 4.92 -24.73 0.47
N ILE A 46 6.14 -24.43 0.93
CA ILE A 46 6.91 -25.35 1.78
C ILE A 46 6.27 -25.53 3.17
N VAL A 47 5.62 -24.49 3.70
CA VAL A 47 4.83 -24.59 4.93
C VAL A 47 3.59 -25.46 4.70
N ARG A 48 2.82 -25.20 3.63
CA ARG A 48 1.60 -25.97 3.32
C ARG A 48 1.86 -27.45 3.02
N LYS A 49 2.99 -27.76 2.38
CA LYS A 49 3.43 -29.15 2.15
C LYS A 49 3.94 -29.84 3.42
N GLY A 50 4.15 -29.11 4.50
CA GLY A 50 4.65 -29.62 5.78
C GLY A 50 6.15 -29.96 5.76
N GLU A 51 6.90 -29.32 4.85
CA GLU A 51 8.35 -29.41 4.77
C GLU A 51 9.00 -28.56 5.87
N VAL A 52 8.37 -27.44 6.23
CA VAL A 52 8.66 -26.69 7.47
C VAL A 52 7.86 -27.28 8.62
N ARG A 53 8.52 -27.51 9.76
CA ARG A 53 7.89 -28.03 10.97
C ARG A 53 8.35 -27.29 12.21
N VAL A 54 7.49 -27.21 13.22
CA VAL A 54 7.86 -26.72 14.56
C VAL A 54 7.63 -27.87 15.54
N ASN A 55 8.62 -28.18 16.36
CA ASN A 55 8.57 -29.27 17.34
C ASN A 55 8.10 -30.60 16.72
N LYS A 56 8.62 -30.92 15.52
CA LYS A 56 8.28 -32.10 14.68
C LYS A 56 6.84 -32.11 14.11
N GLY A 57 5.99 -31.15 14.46
CA GLY A 57 4.61 -31.01 14.01
C GLY A 57 4.43 -30.13 12.76
N ARG A 58 3.34 -30.35 12.02
CA ARG A 58 2.90 -29.45 10.94
C ARG A 58 2.25 -28.21 11.53
N ILE A 59 2.42 -27.08 10.86
CA ILE A 59 2.00 -25.76 11.31
C ILE A 59 1.37 -24.97 10.17
N LYS A 60 0.51 -24.01 10.52
CA LYS A 60 -0.06 -23.05 9.58
C LYS A 60 0.86 -21.81 9.46
N PRO A 61 0.83 -21.05 8.36
CA PRO A 61 1.62 -19.82 8.20
C PRO A 61 1.39 -18.78 9.32
N GLU A 62 0.24 -18.83 10.01
CA GLU A 62 -0.15 -17.95 11.10
C GLU A 62 0.46 -18.34 12.46
N TYR A 63 1.11 -19.51 12.56
CA TYR A 63 1.68 -20.00 13.81
C TYR A 63 2.66 -18.98 14.39
N LYS A 64 2.43 -18.57 15.64
CA LYS A 64 3.32 -17.66 16.37
C LYS A 64 4.35 -18.49 17.11
N LEU A 65 5.62 -18.23 16.81
CA LEU A 65 6.75 -18.88 17.43
C LEU A 65 6.79 -18.60 18.93
N GLN A 66 7.22 -19.57 19.71
CA GLN A 66 7.48 -19.44 21.14
C GLN A 66 8.97 -19.63 21.41
N THR A 67 9.48 -19.00 22.47
CA THR A 67 10.86 -19.21 22.93
C THR A 67 11.09 -20.69 23.17
N GLY A 68 12.18 -21.24 22.63
CA GLY A 68 12.50 -22.67 22.72
C GLY A 68 11.89 -23.55 21.63
N ASP A 69 11.01 -23.02 20.77
CA ASP A 69 10.51 -23.77 19.61
C ASP A 69 11.66 -24.23 18.71
N VAL A 70 11.60 -25.48 18.25
CA VAL A 70 12.57 -26.03 17.30
C VAL A 70 11.97 -26.02 15.90
N VAL A 71 12.41 -25.07 15.07
CA VAL A 71 11.97 -24.89 13.69
C VAL A 71 12.86 -25.67 12.74
N ARG A 72 12.26 -26.67 12.07
CA ARG A 72 12.86 -27.40 10.96
C ARG A 72 12.62 -26.64 9.66
N ILE A 73 13.69 -26.30 8.95
CA ILE A 73 13.65 -25.64 7.64
C ILE A 73 14.24 -26.59 6.57
N PRO A 74 13.54 -26.85 5.45
CA PRO A 74 14.07 -27.69 4.37
C PRO A 74 15.16 -26.96 3.55
N PRO A 75 15.91 -27.68 2.71
CA PRO A 75 16.71 -27.06 1.65
C PRO A 75 15.82 -26.24 0.71
N VAL A 76 16.27 -25.05 0.31
CA VAL A 76 15.50 -24.16 -0.59
C VAL A 76 16.42 -23.66 -1.69
N ARG A 77 16.00 -23.90 -2.94
CA ARG A 77 16.65 -23.40 -4.16
C ARG A 77 15.71 -22.45 -4.90
N VAL A 78 16.27 -21.41 -5.50
CA VAL A 78 15.53 -20.40 -6.26
C VAL A 78 16.25 -20.17 -7.58
N ALA A 79 15.53 -20.08 -8.69
CA ALA A 79 16.13 -19.72 -9.98
C ALA A 79 16.79 -18.34 -9.91
N GLU A 80 17.95 -18.18 -10.56
CA GLU A 80 18.60 -16.87 -10.72
C GLU A 80 17.67 -15.89 -11.44
N LYS A 81 17.59 -14.64 -10.93
CA LYS A 81 16.88 -13.55 -11.63
C LYS A 81 17.86 -12.87 -12.57
N ASN A 82 17.44 -12.65 -13.82
CA ASN A 82 18.20 -11.86 -14.80
C ASN A 82 18.31 -10.38 -14.36
N ASP A 83 19.55 -9.87 -14.31
CA ASP A 83 19.92 -8.49 -13.92
C ASP A 83 19.41 -7.40 -14.88
N ALA A 84 18.98 -7.75 -16.09
CA ALA A 84 18.50 -6.79 -17.09
C ALA A 84 17.26 -5.98 -16.64
N SER A 85 16.53 -6.44 -15.63
CA SER A 85 15.40 -5.69 -15.05
C SER A 85 15.82 -4.59 -14.07
N ILE A 86 17.06 -4.58 -13.60
CA ILE A 86 17.55 -3.69 -12.52
C ILE A 86 17.80 -2.26 -13.03
N SER A 87 18.29 -2.11 -14.26
CA SER A 87 18.66 -0.79 -14.84
C SER A 87 17.46 0.14 -15.06
N LYS A 88 16.33 -0.36 -15.59
CA LYS A 88 15.08 0.43 -15.71
C LYS A 88 14.45 0.76 -14.35
N ASN A 89 14.74 -0.04 -13.32
CA ASN A 89 14.27 0.22 -11.98
C ASN A 89 15.10 1.31 -11.31
N LEU A 90 16.43 1.35 -11.49
CA LEU A 90 17.32 2.36 -10.90
C LEU A 90 16.88 3.82 -11.15
N ASN A 91 16.47 4.17 -12.38
CA ASN A 91 16.00 5.53 -12.66
C ASN A 91 14.67 5.87 -11.96
N LYS A 92 13.72 4.92 -11.92
CA LYS A 92 12.46 5.08 -11.15
C LYS A 92 12.71 5.10 -9.64
N VAL A 93 13.74 4.40 -9.21
CA VAL A 93 14.17 4.26 -7.82
C VAL A 93 14.81 5.57 -7.35
N ALA A 94 15.75 6.14 -8.11
CA ALA A 94 16.32 7.45 -7.82
C ALA A 94 15.25 8.57 -7.78
N ALA A 95 14.27 8.52 -8.68
CA ALA A 95 13.16 9.48 -8.67
C ALA A 95 12.29 9.41 -7.40
N LEU A 96 12.20 8.25 -6.72
CA LEU A 96 11.46 8.11 -5.46
C LEU A 96 12.16 8.77 -4.28
N GLU A 97 13.49 8.83 -4.29
CA GLU A 97 14.26 9.48 -3.23
C GLU A 97 13.96 10.99 -3.17
N ASN A 98 13.81 11.62 -4.34
CA ASN A 98 13.37 13.02 -4.46
C ASN A 98 11.91 13.27 -4.03
N GLN A 99 11.15 12.22 -3.70
CA GLN A 99 9.77 12.34 -3.21
C GLN A 99 9.67 12.18 -1.69
N ILE A 100 10.79 12.02 -0.98
CA ILE A 100 10.79 11.95 0.49
C ILE A 100 10.47 13.35 1.04
N LEU A 101 9.35 13.45 1.75
CA LEU A 101 8.89 14.67 2.42
C LEU A 101 9.55 14.85 3.79
N PHE A 102 9.84 13.75 4.46
CA PHE A 102 10.47 13.72 5.78
C PHE A 102 11.13 12.37 6.02
N GLU A 103 12.25 12.39 6.71
CA GLU A 103 12.91 11.19 7.18
C GLU A 103 13.68 11.44 8.47
N ASP A 104 13.58 10.50 9.41
CA ASP A 104 14.39 10.44 10.62
C ASP A 104 14.80 8.98 10.93
N ASP A 105 15.24 8.70 12.16
CA ASP A 105 15.63 7.35 12.58
C ASP A 105 14.47 6.33 12.61
N CYS A 106 13.23 6.78 12.68
CA CYS A 106 12.05 5.97 12.97
C CYS A 106 11.17 5.74 11.75
N LEU A 107 11.05 6.71 10.85
CA LEU A 107 10.13 6.65 9.72
C LEU A 107 10.57 7.47 8.52
N ILE A 108 9.92 7.19 7.39
CA ILE A 108 9.98 7.96 6.14
C ILE A 108 8.54 8.34 5.78
N VAL A 109 8.34 9.61 5.42
CA VAL A 109 7.11 10.12 4.80
C VAL A 109 7.40 10.37 3.33
N LEU A 110 6.72 9.64 2.46
CA LEU A 110 6.93 9.69 1.01
C LEU A 110 5.73 10.31 0.30
N ASN A 111 5.95 11.22 -0.65
CA ASN A 111 4.95 11.60 -1.64
C ASN A 111 4.94 10.56 -2.78
N LYS A 112 4.19 9.48 -2.61
CA LYS A 112 4.12 8.41 -3.60
C LYS A 112 3.54 8.94 -4.93
N PRO A 113 4.24 8.78 -6.07
CA PRO A 113 3.68 9.15 -7.37
C PRO A 113 2.53 8.22 -7.78
N SER A 114 1.69 8.63 -8.73
CA SER A 114 0.70 7.75 -9.34
C SER A 114 1.35 6.64 -10.18
N GLY A 115 0.63 5.54 -10.40
CA GLY A 115 1.05 4.46 -11.30
C GLY A 115 2.05 3.46 -10.71
N ILE A 116 2.62 3.73 -9.53
CA ILE A 116 3.48 2.77 -8.81
C ILE A 116 2.71 2.04 -7.71
N ALA A 117 2.83 0.72 -7.62
CA ALA A 117 2.27 -0.04 -6.50
C ALA A 117 3.13 0.15 -5.24
N VAL A 118 2.52 0.11 -4.04
CA VAL A 118 3.28 0.22 -2.79
C VAL A 118 4.17 -0.99 -2.51
N HIS A 119 3.78 -2.17 -3.00
CA HIS A 119 4.52 -3.42 -2.93
C HIS A 119 4.27 -4.26 -4.19
N GLY A 120 5.14 -5.23 -4.46
CA GLY A 120 4.95 -6.20 -5.54
C GLY A 120 3.64 -6.99 -5.38
N GLY A 121 2.88 -7.13 -6.48
CA GLY A 121 1.60 -7.85 -6.54
C GLY A 121 1.67 -9.14 -7.35
N SER A 122 0.52 -9.71 -7.70
CA SER A 122 0.41 -10.98 -8.46
C SER A 122 0.96 -10.94 -9.89
N GLY A 123 1.30 -9.75 -10.41
CA GLY A 123 1.87 -9.55 -11.76
C GLY A 123 2.92 -8.44 -11.87
N LEU A 124 3.30 -7.79 -10.76
CA LEU A 124 4.34 -6.75 -10.72
C LEU A 124 5.40 -7.15 -9.69
N ASN A 125 6.64 -7.29 -10.15
CA ASN A 125 7.77 -7.77 -9.33
C ASN A 125 8.42 -6.66 -8.48
N PHE A 126 7.90 -5.43 -8.52
CA PHE A 126 8.55 -4.25 -7.93
C PHE A 126 7.54 -3.14 -7.59
N GLY A 127 7.63 -2.60 -6.37
CA GLY A 127 6.85 -1.46 -5.88
C GLY A 127 7.71 -0.52 -5.05
N VAL A 128 7.07 0.44 -4.37
CA VAL A 128 7.75 1.47 -3.56
C VAL A 128 8.64 0.85 -2.49
N ILE A 129 8.16 -0.15 -1.75
CA ILE A 129 8.93 -0.72 -0.64
C ILE A 129 10.15 -1.50 -1.14
N GLU A 130 10.03 -2.21 -2.26
CA GLU A 130 11.16 -2.89 -2.89
C GLU A 130 12.18 -1.88 -3.44
N ALA A 131 11.71 -0.76 -4.00
CA ALA A 131 12.57 0.34 -4.45
C ALA A 131 13.37 0.97 -3.31
N LEU A 132 12.71 1.30 -2.19
CA LEU A 132 13.38 1.87 -1.03
C LEU A 132 14.40 0.91 -0.41
N ARG A 133 14.11 -0.40 -0.39
CA ARG A 133 15.07 -1.41 0.07
C ARG A 133 16.28 -1.54 -0.85
N ALA A 134 16.09 -1.34 -2.16
CA ALA A 134 17.19 -1.32 -3.11
C ALA A 134 18.08 -0.07 -2.95
N LEU A 135 17.50 1.09 -2.64
CA LEU A 135 18.25 2.32 -2.32
C LEU A 135 19.03 2.24 -1.01
N ARG A 136 18.50 1.47 -0.06
CA ARG A 136 19.01 1.41 1.31
C ARG A 136 19.37 -0.03 1.67
N PRO A 137 20.37 -0.64 0.99
CA PRO A 137 20.74 -2.03 1.22
C PRO A 137 21.19 -2.29 2.67
N GLU A 138 21.74 -1.27 3.32
CA GLU A 138 22.17 -1.33 4.73
C GLU A 138 21.02 -1.17 5.74
N ALA A 139 19.82 -0.78 5.30
CA ALA A 139 18.68 -0.65 6.19
C ALA A 139 18.21 -2.03 6.65
N ARG A 140 18.41 -2.33 7.94
CA ARG A 140 17.99 -3.60 8.56
C ARG A 140 16.47 -3.80 8.56
N PHE A 141 15.69 -2.72 8.52
CA PHE A 141 14.23 -2.77 8.57
C PHE A 141 13.61 -1.59 7.80
N LEU A 142 12.73 -1.92 6.85
CA LEU A 142 11.86 -0.98 6.15
C LEU A 142 10.55 -1.68 5.86
N GLU A 143 9.44 -1.18 6.40
CA GLU A 143 8.11 -1.77 6.21
C GLU A 143 7.04 -0.70 6.00
N LEU A 144 6.05 -1.00 5.16
CA LEU A 144 4.90 -0.13 4.93
C LEU A 144 4.02 -0.07 6.18
N VAL A 145 3.71 1.14 6.65
CA VAL A 145 2.78 1.37 7.77
C VAL A 145 1.33 1.27 7.30
N HIS A 146 1.06 1.78 6.10
CA HIS A 146 -0.22 1.62 5.42
C HIS A 146 0.02 1.50 3.91
N ARG A 147 -1.08 1.36 3.17
CA ARG A 147 -1.06 1.21 1.71
C ARG A 147 -1.86 2.32 1.05
N LEU A 148 -1.47 2.62 -0.18
CA LEU A 148 -2.26 3.35 -1.16
C LEU A 148 -2.50 2.43 -2.37
N ASP A 149 -3.55 2.71 -3.14
CA ASP A 149 -3.75 2.03 -4.42
C ASP A 149 -2.66 2.45 -5.41
N ARG A 150 -2.47 1.66 -6.48
CA ARG A 150 -1.42 1.91 -7.48
C ARG A 150 -1.52 3.33 -8.05
N ASP A 151 -2.73 3.75 -8.40
CA ASP A 151 -2.99 5.01 -9.11
C ASP A 151 -3.36 6.15 -8.16
N THR A 152 -3.47 5.89 -6.86
CA THR A 152 -3.54 6.93 -5.83
C THR A 152 -2.15 7.48 -5.57
N SER A 153 -2.01 8.80 -5.60
CA SER A 153 -0.75 9.49 -5.25
C SER A 153 -0.80 10.06 -3.83
N GLY A 154 0.31 10.60 -3.34
CA GLY A 154 0.36 11.34 -2.07
C GLY A 154 1.02 10.58 -0.93
N ILE A 155 0.74 11.01 0.29
CA ILE A 155 1.47 10.61 1.49
C ILE A 155 1.39 9.10 1.76
N LEU A 156 2.56 8.48 1.89
CA LEU A 156 2.75 7.09 2.30
C LEU A 156 3.77 7.03 3.45
N LEU A 157 3.40 6.42 4.58
CA LEU A 157 4.29 6.20 5.71
C LEU A 157 5.03 4.86 5.60
N ILE A 158 6.35 4.89 5.83
CA ILE A 158 7.23 3.73 5.93
C ILE A 158 7.93 3.76 7.28
N ALA A 159 7.94 2.65 8.02
CA ALA A 159 8.64 2.52 9.28
C ALA A 159 10.07 1.99 9.07
N LYS A 160 11.05 2.62 9.71
CA LYS A 160 12.47 2.21 9.75
C LYS A 160 12.81 1.35 10.96
N LYS A 161 11.87 1.21 11.91
CA LYS A 161 12.00 0.36 13.10
C LYS A 161 10.72 -0.44 13.35
N ARG A 162 10.87 -1.66 13.89
CA ARG A 162 9.73 -2.52 14.26
C ARG A 162 8.86 -1.89 15.35
N SER A 163 9.49 -1.21 16.33
CA SER A 163 8.77 -0.45 17.37
C SER A 163 7.91 0.66 16.77
N ALA A 164 8.48 1.43 15.82
CA ALA A 164 7.76 2.46 15.10
C ALA A 164 6.57 1.90 14.32
N LEU A 165 6.76 0.79 13.59
CA LEU A 165 5.68 0.11 12.87
C LEU A 165 4.54 -0.31 13.81
N ARG A 166 4.86 -0.94 14.94
CA ARG A 166 3.86 -1.39 15.93
C ARG A 166 3.07 -0.21 16.49
N ASN A 167 3.76 0.87 16.86
CA ASN A 167 3.12 2.07 17.41
C ASN A 167 2.19 2.72 16.36
N LEU A 168 2.66 2.95 15.13
CA LEU A 168 1.85 3.56 14.07
C LEU A 168 0.66 2.68 13.64
N HIS A 169 0.81 1.36 13.65
CA HIS A 169 -0.31 0.43 13.45
C HIS A 169 -1.36 0.55 14.55
N GLU A 170 -0.95 0.72 15.81
CA GLU A 170 -1.90 0.93 16.90
C GLU A 170 -2.63 2.25 16.74
N GLN A 171 -1.95 3.35 16.41
CA GLN A 171 -2.59 4.64 16.12
C GLN A 171 -3.64 4.54 14.99
N LEU A 172 -3.33 3.79 13.92
CA LEU A 172 -4.29 3.51 12.85
C LEU A 172 -5.48 2.67 13.34
N ARG A 173 -5.25 1.71 14.23
CA ARG A 173 -6.27 0.83 14.80
C ARG A 173 -7.23 1.60 15.72
N VAL A 174 -6.71 2.48 16.57
CA VAL A 174 -7.50 3.35 17.45
C VAL A 174 -8.02 4.62 16.76
N LYS A 175 -7.74 4.78 15.45
CA LYS A 175 -8.24 5.85 14.58
C LYS A 175 -7.80 7.26 15.02
N THR A 176 -6.62 7.40 15.62
CA THR A 176 -6.05 8.72 15.97
C THR A 176 -5.35 9.38 14.78
N VAL A 177 -4.91 8.59 13.79
CA VAL A 177 -4.32 9.10 12.55
C VAL A 177 -5.40 9.74 11.66
N GLN A 178 -5.25 11.02 11.38
CA GLN A 178 -6.11 11.75 10.46
C GLN A 178 -5.46 11.76 9.08
N LYS A 179 -6.22 11.39 8.05
CA LYS A 179 -5.78 11.38 6.66
C LYS A 179 -6.81 12.14 5.84
N ASP A 180 -6.33 13.07 5.03
CA ASP A 180 -7.16 13.84 4.12
C ASP A 180 -6.71 13.59 2.70
N TYR A 181 -7.67 13.34 1.82
CA TYR A 181 -7.46 13.10 0.41
C TYR A 181 -8.15 14.19 -0.38
N LEU A 182 -7.57 14.60 -1.50
CA LEU A 182 -8.25 15.41 -2.51
C LEU A 182 -8.71 14.51 -3.65
N ALA A 183 -9.97 14.66 -4.05
CA ALA A 183 -10.57 13.94 -5.17
C ALA A 183 -11.37 14.89 -6.06
N LEU A 184 -11.16 14.80 -7.37
CA LEU A 184 -11.99 15.51 -8.36
C LEU A 184 -13.09 14.56 -8.80
N VAL A 185 -14.33 14.89 -8.47
CA VAL A 185 -15.51 14.04 -8.68
C VAL A 185 -16.44 14.65 -9.72
N ARG A 186 -17.18 13.78 -10.43
CA ARG A 186 -18.15 14.16 -11.46
C ARG A 186 -19.27 15.02 -10.88
N GLY A 187 -19.64 16.09 -11.58
CA GLY A 187 -20.82 16.90 -11.29
C GLY A 187 -20.73 17.71 -9.99
N GLN A 188 -21.90 18.07 -9.46
CA GLN A 188 -22.04 18.91 -8.26
C GLN A 188 -22.25 18.05 -7.02
N TRP A 189 -21.23 17.94 -6.16
CA TRP A 189 -21.38 17.25 -4.87
C TRP A 189 -22.46 17.93 -4.03
N GLN A 190 -23.41 17.18 -3.46
CA GLN A 190 -24.46 17.79 -2.65
C GLN A 190 -23.91 18.23 -1.29
N SER A 191 -24.14 19.49 -0.92
CA SER A 191 -23.58 20.10 0.31
C SER A 191 -24.02 19.42 1.61
N HIS A 192 -25.14 18.70 1.59
CA HIS A 192 -25.66 17.96 2.74
C HIS A 192 -24.97 16.60 2.94
N ILE A 193 -24.32 16.04 1.90
CA ILE A 193 -23.56 14.78 2.01
C ILE A 193 -22.19 15.08 2.63
N LYS A 194 -22.16 15.06 3.96
CA LYS A 194 -20.93 15.25 4.76
C LYS A 194 -20.29 13.94 5.20
N VAL A 195 -21.07 12.86 5.23
CA VAL A 195 -20.63 11.54 5.70
C VAL A 195 -21.29 10.47 4.84
N ILE A 196 -20.50 9.48 4.41
CA ILE A 196 -21.01 8.26 3.77
C ILE A 196 -20.65 7.08 4.66
N GLN A 197 -21.68 6.37 5.13
CA GLN A 197 -21.56 5.13 5.89
C GLN A 197 -22.15 3.99 5.07
N ALA A 198 -21.32 3.37 4.25
CA ALA A 198 -21.72 2.28 3.35
C ALA A 198 -20.74 1.12 3.51
N PRO A 199 -21.18 -0.07 3.97
CA PRO A 199 -20.29 -1.22 4.16
C PRO A 199 -19.76 -1.75 2.83
N LEU A 200 -18.51 -2.22 2.83
CA LEU A 200 -17.76 -2.56 1.62
C LEU A 200 -17.37 -4.03 1.58
N LEU A 201 -17.86 -4.75 0.57
CA LEU A 201 -17.52 -6.14 0.31
C LEU A 201 -16.46 -6.22 -0.80
N LYS A 202 -15.37 -6.93 -0.51
CA LYS A 202 -14.26 -7.13 -1.44
C LYS A 202 -14.40 -8.48 -2.15
N ASN A 203 -14.39 -8.44 -3.48
CA ASN A 203 -14.34 -9.59 -4.36
C ASN A 203 -12.98 -9.66 -5.06
N GLU A 204 -12.41 -10.86 -5.17
CA GLU A 204 -11.24 -11.13 -6.01
C GLU A 204 -11.71 -11.89 -7.24
N LEU A 205 -11.49 -11.30 -8.42
CA LEU A 205 -11.76 -11.93 -9.71
C LEU A 205 -10.73 -13.03 -9.99
N SER A 206 -11.06 -13.94 -10.91
CA SER A 206 -10.14 -14.98 -11.38
C SER A 206 -8.83 -14.42 -11.97
N SER A 207 -8.86 -13.19 -12.49
CA SER A 207 -7.69 -12.42 -12.95
C SER A 207 -6.76 -11.96 -11.81
N GLY A 208 -7.16 -12.13 -10.55
CA GLY A 208 -6.48 -11.58 -9.38
C GLY A 208 -6.81 -10.11 -9.11
N GLU A 209 -7.64 -9.49 -9.95
CA GLU A 209 -8.11 -8.13 -9.76
C GLU A 209 -9.11 -8.02 -8.61
N ARG A 210 -8.97 -6.94 -7.83
CA ARG A 210 -9.85 -6.65 -6.68
C ARG A 210 -10.89 -5.64 -7.10
N ILE A 211 -12.16 -6.02 -6.95
CA ILE A 211 -13.31 -5.13 -7.06
C ILE A 211 -14.00 -5.08 -5.70
N VAL A 212 -14.36 -3.87 -5.28
CA VAL A 212 -15.10 -3.59 -4.06
C VAL A 212 -16.45 -3.00 -4.44
N ARG A 213 -17.51 -3.44 -3.75
CA ARG A 213 -18.88 -2.93 -3.92
C ARG A 213 -19.52 -2.64 -2.58
N VAL A 214 -20.48 -1.73 -2.57
CA VAL A 214 -21.36 -1.53 -1.41
C VAL A 214 -22.24 -2.77 -1.26
N SER A 215 -22.30 -3.31 -0.05
CA SER A 215 -23.10 -4.49 0.28
C SER A 215 -23.27 -4.58 1.79
N GLU A 216 -24.44 -4.99 2.26
CA GLU A 216 -24.72 -5.20 3.69
C GLU A 216 -23.81 -6.28 4.32
N GLN A 217 -23.36 -7.25 3.53
CA GLN A 217 -22.38 -8.27 3.95
C GLN A 217 -20.94 -7.73 3.98
N GLY A 218 -20.75 -6.47 3.56
CA GLY A 218 -19.48 -5.78 3.55
C GLY A 218 -19.02 -5.36 4.94
N LYS A 219 -17.75 -4.95 5.04
CA LYS A 219 -17.22 -4.45 6.30
C LYS A 219 -17.65 -2.99 6.50
N PRO A 220 -18.08 -2.58 7.72
CA PRO A 220 -18.46 -1.20 8.00
C PRO A 220 -17.36 -0.22 7.58
N SER A 221 -17.76 0.83 6.87
CA SER A 221 -16.86 1.82 6.31
C SER A 221 -17.47 3.21 6.39
N GLU A 222 -16.68 4.20 6.80
CA GLU A 222 -17.10 5.59 6.94
C GLU A 222 -16.06 6.52 6.33
N THR A 223 -16.52 7.44 5.49
CA THR A 223 -15.73 8.54 4.92
C THR A 223 -16.47 9.86 5.12
N ARG A 224 -15.76 10.86 5.62
CA ARG A 224 -16.28 12.23 5.74
C ARG A 224 -15.85 13.04 4.53
N PHE A 225 -16.71 13.93 4.07
CA PHE A 225 -16.46 14.75 2.88
C PHE A 225 -16.69 16.23 3.19
N SER A 226 -15.85 17.08 2.62
CA SER A 226 -16.09 18.52 2.50
C SER A 226 -15.80 18.97 1.08
N ILE A 227 -16.55 19.96 0.61
CA ILE A 227 -16.30 20.57 -0.69
C ILE A 227 -15.17 21.57 -0.54
N GLU A 228 -14.13 21.42 -1.36
CA GLU A 228 -13.02 22.36 -1.42
C GLU A 228 -13.24 23.38 -2.53
N GLU A 229 -13.77 22.94 -3.68
CA GLU A 229 -14.08 23.83 -4.79
C GLU A 229 -15.13 23.23 -5.73
N ARG A 230 -16.01 24.07 -6.29
CA ARG A 230 -16.96 23.69 -7.36
C ARG A 230 -16.47 24.19 -8.71
N TYR A 231 -16.71 23.42 -9.76
CA TYR A 231 -16.53 23.76 -11.18
C TYR A 231 -17.82 23.48 -11.93
N THR A 232 -17.90 23.78 -13.23
CA THR A 232 -19.12 23.59 -14.05
C THR A 232 -19.64 22.15 -14.01
N ASN A 233 -18.79 21.17 -14.36
CA ASN A 233 -19.14 19.74 -14.44
C ASN A 233 -18.38 18.85 -13.45
N ALA A 234 -17.74 19.45 -12.43
CA ALA A 234 -16.94 18.71 -11.46
C ALA A 234 -16.92 19.41 -10.10
N THR A 235 -16.57 18.67 -9.05
CA THR A 235 -16.33 19.21 -7.72
C THR A 235 -15.01 18.66 -7.19
N LEU A 236 -14.15 19.51 -6.62
CA LEU A 236 -13.02 19.08 -5.81
C LEU A 236 -13.52 18.87 -4.37
N VAL A 237 -13.40 17.64 -3.88
CA VAL A 237 -13.77 17.28 -2.51
C VAL A 237 -12.55 16.85 -1.71
N LYS A 238 -12.53 17.22 -0.43
CA LYS A 238 -11.68 16.60 0.57
C LYS A 238 -12.41 15.41 1.16
N ALA A 239 -11.78 14.25 1.11
CA ALA A 239 -12.26 13.00 1.69
C ALA A 239 -11.38 12.59 2.86
N SER A 240 -11.98 12.47 4.04
CA SER A 240 -11.33 12.10 5.30
C SER A 240 -11.84 10.73 5.77
N PRO A 241 -11.22 9.62 5.36
CA PRO A 241 -11.68 8.28 5.69
C PRO A 241 -11.42 7.94 7.16
N VAL A 242 -12.49 7.64 7.90
CA VAL A 242 -12.44 7.19 9.31
C VAL A 242 -12.02 5.73 9.40
N THR A 243 -12.40 4.92 8.40
CA THR A 243 -11.94 3.54 8.20
C THR A 243 -10.99 3.45 7.01
N GLY A 244 -10.21 2.37 6.89
CA GLY A 244 -9.24 2.19 5.79
C GLY A 244 -9.49 0.95 4.93
N ARG A 245 -10.65 0.81 4.29
CA ARG A 245 -10.91 -0.33 3.38
C ARG A 245 -10.31 -0.11 1.99
N THR A 246 -10.11 -1.21 1.26
CA THR A 246 -9.68 -1.17 -0.15
C THR A 246 -10.65 -0.34 -0.98
N HIS A 247 -10.13 0.57 -1.80
CA HIS A 247 -10.91 1.44 -2.70
C HIS A 247 -12.02 2.27 -2.01
N GLN A 248 -11.95 2.48 -0.69
CA GLN A 248 -13.08 3.02 0.08
C GLN A 248 -13.59 4.35 -0.45
N ILE A 249 -12.69 5.33 -0.66
CA ILE A 249 -13.07 6.67 -1.15
C ILE A 249 -13.69 6.53 -2.55
N ARG A 250 -13.03 5.80 -3.46
CA ARG A 250 -13.47 5.56 -4.84
C ARG A 250 -14.90 5.01 -4.90
N VAL A 251 -15.19 3.99 -4.09
CA VAL A 251 -16.52 3.36 -4.05
C VAL A 251 -17.55 4.24 -3.34
N HIS A 252 -17.16 4.98 -2.28
CA HIS A 252 -18.07 5.88 -1.58
C HIS A 252 -18.48 7.07 -2.45
N THR A 253 -17.56 7.67 -3.21
CA THR A 253 -17.88 8.76 -4.14
C THR A 253 -18.74 8.26 -5.30
N GLN A 254 -18.45 7.07 -5.84
CA GLN A 254 -19.32 6.41 -6.82
C GLN A 254 -20.73 6.16 -6.25
N TYR A 255 -20.83 5.63 -5.03
CA TYR A 255 -22.09 5.34 -4.36
C TYR A 255 -22.96 6.59 -4.17
N ALA A 256 -22.32 7.75 -3.94
CA ALA A 256 -23.01 9.04 -3.91
C ALA A 256 -23.40 9.59 -5.30
N GLY A 257 -23.11 8.88 -6.39
CA GLY A 257 -23.39 9.33 -7.76
C GLY A 257 -22.31 10.22 -8.38
N HIS A 258 -21.19 10.42 -7.68
CA HIS A 258 -20.11 11.34 -8.02
C HIS A 258 -18.77 10.60 -8.14
N PRO A 259 -18.60 9.71 -9.13
CA PRO A 259 -17.35 8.97 -9.30
C PRO A 259 -16.15 9.91 -9.54
N ILE A 260 -14.96 9.44 -9.17
CA ILE A 260 -13.71 10.19 -9.32
C ILE A 260 -13.29 10.20 -10.79
N ALA A 261 -12.73 11.32 -11.25
CA ALA A 261 -12.15 11.45 -12.57
C ALA A 261 -11.04 10.42 -12.81
N LEU A 262 -11.09 9.75 -13.97
CA LEU A 262 -10.12 8.76 -14.45
C LEU A 262 -10.01 7.57 -13.48
N ASP A 263 -11.14 7.19 -12.89
CA ASP A 263 -11.27 5.96 -12.11
C ASP A 263 -11.61 4.78 -13.04
N ASP A 264 -10.59 3.99 -13.37
CA ASP A 264 -10.69 2.85 -14.30
C ASP A 264 -11.71 1.75 -13.91
N LYS A 265 -12.22 1.77 -12.67
CA LYS A 265 -13.10 0.72 -12.12
C LYS A 265 -14.47 1.22 -11.74
N TYR A 266 -14.54 2.42 -11.19
CA TYR A 266 -15.75 3.01 -10.63
C TYR A 266 -16.11 4.34 -11.30
N GLY A 267 -15.40 4.71 -12.37
CA GLY A 267 -15.53 5.95 -13.12
C GLY A 267 -16.77 6.02 -14.00
N ASP A 268 -16.87 7.14 -14.69
CA ASP A 268 -17.91 7.46 -15.66
C ASP A 268 -17.23 7.82 -16.99
N LYS A 269 -17.54 7.09 -18.06
CA LYS A 269 -16.79 7.19 -19.33
C LYS A 269 -16.90 8.57 -19.96
N ASP A 270 -18.06 9.22 -19.86
CA ASP A 270 -18.30 10.53 -20.47
C ASP A 270 -17.57 11.62 -19.69
N PHE A 271 -17.60 11.56 -18.35
CA PHE A 271 -16.82 12.45 -17.51
C PHE A 271 -15.32 12.25 -17.72
N ASP A 272 -14.85 11.01 -17.80
CA ASP A 272 -13.45 10.70 -18.04
C ASP A 272 -12.98 11.23 -19.40
N LYS A 273 -13.82 11.16 -20.45
CA LYS A 273 -13.51 11.74 -21.76
C LYS A 273 -13.31 13.26 -21.67
N GLN A 274 -14.21 13.97 -20.99
CA GLN A 274 -14.09 15.42 -20.80
C GLN A 274 -12.81 15.78 -20.03
N MET A 275 -12.47 15.04 -18.97
CA MET A 275 -11.25 15.29 -18.20
C MET A 275 -9.98 14.94 -18.98
N ASN A 276 -10.00 13.88 -19.81
CA ASN A 276 -8.91 13.54 -20.73
C ASN A 276 -8.65 14.64 -21.75
N GLU A 277 -9.70 15.23 -22.34
CA GLU A 277 -9.60 16.36 -23.28
C GLU A 277 -8.95 17.59 -22.64
N LEU A 278 -9.15 17.79 -21.32
CA LEU A 278 -8.45 18.81 -20.55
C LEU A 278 -6.98 18.43 -20.21
N GLY A 279 -6.58 17.18 -20.43
CA GLY A 279 -5.23 16.67 -20.26
C GLY A 279 -4.99 15.80 -19.02
N LEU A 280 -6.04 15.35 -18.33
CA LEU A 280 -5.93 14.44 -17.19
C LEU A 280 -5.84 12.99 -17.68
N ASN A 281 -4.76 12.27 -17.38
CA ASN A 281 -4.56 10.88 -17.83
C ASN A 281 -4.33 9.88 -16.68
N ARG A 282 -4.74 10.25 -15.46
CA ARG A 282 -4.59 9.45 -14.24
C ARG A 282 -5.74 9.70 -13.28
N LEU A 283 -5.99 8.74 -12.39
CA LEU A 283 -6.93 8.88 -11.28
C LEU A 283 -6.66 10.17 -10.49
N PHE A 284 -7.67 11.03 -10.36
CA PHE A 284 -7.59 12.24 -9.54
C PHE A 284 -7.94 11.92 -8.08
N LEU A 285 -7.04 11.17 -7.42
CA LEU A 285 -7.10 10.89 -5.99
C LEU A 285 -5.71 11.01 -5.38
N HIS A 286 -5.56 11.93 -4.43
CA HIS A 286 -4.28 12.25 -3.82
C HIS A 286 -4.39 12.31 -2.29
N ALA A 287 -3.59 11.50 -1.59
CA ALA A 287 -3.42 11.55 -0.14
C ALA A 287 -2.68 12.84 0.23
N PHE A 288 -3.46 13.89 0.48
CA PHE A 288 -2.99 15.27 0.56
C PHE A 288 -2.38 15.62 1.91
N SER A 289 -3.00 15.22 3.01
CA SER A 289 -2.52 15.54 4.36
C SER A 289 -2.58 14.32 5.27
N ILE A 290 -1.62 14.23 6.20
CA ILE A 290 -1.65 13.27 7.29
C ILE A 290 -1.28 13.95 8.60
N ARG A 291 -1.94 13.58 9.69
CA ARG A 291 -1.58 13.94 11.06
C ARG A 291 -1.53 12.69 11.93
N PHE A 292 -0.45 12.52 12.68
CA PHE A 292 -0.22 11.38 13.56
C PHE A 292 0.80 11.75 14.66
N GLU A 293 0.93 10.93 15.70
CA GLU A 293 1.94 11.12 16.73
C GLU A 293 3.23 10.41 16.35
N HIS A 294 4.36 11.08 16.51
CA HIS A 294 5.65 10.51 16.19
C HIS A 294 5.97 9.35 17.16
N PRO A 295 6.33 8.14 16.67
CA PRO A 295 6.35 6.92 17.47
C PRO A 295 7.46 6.85 18.52
N LYS A 296 8.43 7.78 18.52
CA LYS A 296 9.51 7.83 19.51
C LYS A 296 9.26 8.83 20.64
N ASN A 297 8.75 10.02 20.33
CA ASN A 297 8.66 11.16 21.25
C ASN A 297 7.22 11.64 21.50
N GLY A 298 6.21 11.08 20.81
CA GLY A 298 4.80 11.43 20.98
C GLY A 298 4.40 12.78 20.36
N GLU A 299 5.33 13.48 19.70
CA GLU A 299 5.05 14.79 19.10
C GLU A 299 4.03 14.65 17.96
N THR A 300 3.04 15.55 17.90
CA THR A 300 2.09 15.56 16.78
C THR A 300 2.80 16.07 15.52
N LEU A 301 2.95 15.19 14.53
CA LEU A 301 3.45 15.55 13.20
C LEU A 301 2.29 15.79 12.23
N ARG A 302 2.48 16.75 11.32
CA ARG A 302 1.59 17.01 10.20
C ARG A 302 2.38 17.20 8.92
N PHE A 303 1.99 16.50 7.87
CA PHE A 303 2.60 16.63 6.55
C PHE A 303 1.53 16.89 5.51
N ASN A 304 1.90 17.68 4.50
CA ASN A 304 1.12 17.87 3.29
C ASN A 304 1.96 17.43 2.08
N ALA A 305 1.38 16.65 1.18
CA ALA A 305 1.98 16.34 -0.10
C ALA A 305 1.49 17.34 -1.15
N PRO A 306 2.39 17.95 -1.96
CA PRO A 306 1.98 18.79 -3.05
C PRO A 306 1.29 17.95 -4.14
N LEU A 307 0.21 18.51 -4.71
CA LEU A 307 -0.36 18.01 -5.95
C LEU A 307 0.70 18.01 -7.05
N ASP A 308 0.69 17.00 -7.91
CA ASP A 308 1.56 16.98 -9.08
C ASP A 308 1.15 18.05 -10.11
N HIS A 309 2.03 18.31 -11.06
CA HIS A 309 1.83 19.36 -12.07
C HIS A 309 0.53 19.15 -12.87
N GLN A 310 0.19 17.90 -13.19
CA GLN A 310 -0.98 17.59 -13.99
C GLN A 310 -2.27 17.85 -13.22
N MET A 311 -2.33 17.44 -11.95
CA MET A 311 -3.47 17.73 -11.08
C MET A 311 -3.66 19.24 -10.91
N LYS A 312 -2.58 20.00 -10.67
CA LYS A 312 -2.64 21.47 -10.57
C LYS A 312 -3.15 22.12 -11.86
N ALA A 313 -2.61 21.72 -13.01
CA ALA A 313 -2.98 22.26 -14.31
C ALA A 313 -4.47 22.03 -14.63
N ILE A 314 -5.01 20.85 -14.28
CA ILE A 314 -6.43 20.54 -14.50
C ILE A 314 -7.33 21.40 -13.62
N LEU A 315 -7.00 21.57 -12.33
CA LEU A 315 -7.78 22.46 -11.45
C LEU A 315 -7.74 23.90 -11.96
N GLN A 316 -6.61 24.36 -12.50
CA GLN A 316 -6.51 25.68 -13.11
C GLN A 316 -7.42 25.83 -14.34
N LYS A 317 -7.34 24.90 -15.31
CA LYS A 317 -8.22 24.93 -16.50
C LYS A 317 -9.71 24.92 -16.12
N LEU A 318 -10.08 24.12 -15.12
CA LEU A 318 -11.46 24.08 -14.63
C LEU A 318 -11.92 25.39 -13.96
N ARG A 319 -10.99 26.18 -13.40
CA ARG A 319 -11.29 27.53 -12.89
C ARG A 319 -11.46 28.54 -14.01
N GLU A 320 -10.67 28.43 -15.07
CA GLU A 320 -10.72 29.33 -16.22
C GLU A 320 -11.98 29.09 -17.07
N SER A 321 -12.57 27.90 -17.00
CA SER A 321 -13.83 27.54 -17.64
C SER A 321 -15.08 27.75 -16.75
N LYS A 322 -14.95 28.49 -15.63
CA LYS A 322 -16.09 28.90 -14.79
C LYS A 322 -16.89 30.03 -15.43
#